data_AF-A0A349KRR1-F1
#
_entry.id   AF-A0A349KRR1-F1
#
_cell.length_a   1.000
_cell.length_b   1.000
_cell.length_c   1.000
_cell.angle_alpha   90.00
_cell.angle_beta   90.00
_cell.angle_gamma   90.00
#
_symmetry.space_group_name_H-M   'P 1'
#
loop_
_entity.id
_entity.type
_entity.pdbx_description
1 polymer ?
#
loop_
_entity_poly.entity_id
_entity_poly.type
_entity_poly.pdbx_seq_one_letter_code
_entity_poly.pdbx_strand_id
1 'polypeptide(L)'
;HAASLPVAMIPNCAATRHAHFSLDGSGVAELTPPSLDQWPVISWDVGPRARKVNLDTLTREDIATWEPGETLLLSGKMLTGRDAAHRRLLSMLDKGEGLP
;
A
#
# COMPACT_ATOMS: atom_id res chain seq x y z
N HIS A 1 -2.40 -8.14 36.93
CA HIS A 1 -3.44 -8.48 37.93
C HIS A 1 -3.76 -9.96 37.78
N ALA A 2 -3.87 -10.74 38.86
CA ALA A 2 -4.09 -12.20 38.77
C ALA A 2 -5.40 -12.60 38.06
N ALA A 3 -6.35 -11.65 37.95
CA ALA A 3 -7.59 -11.81 37.20
C ALA A 3 -7.56 -11.25 35.77
N SER A 4 -6.39 -10.94 35.20
CA SER A 4 -6.28 -10.38 33.84
C SER A 4 -5.26 -11.13 33.01
N LEU A 5 -5.70 -11.64 31.86
CA LEU A 5 -4.87 -12.31 30.85
C LEU A 5 -4.93 -11.53 29.52
N PRO A 6 -4.25 -10.38 29.40
CA PRO A 6 -4.26 -9.61 28.16
C PRO A 6 -3.50 -10.38 27.07
N VAL A 7 -4.09 -10.44 25.88
CA VAL A 7 -3.47 -10.98 24.67
C VAL A 7 -3.38 -9.86 23.64
N ALA A 8 -2.20 -9.69 23.03
CA ALA A 8 -1.97 -8.71 21.97
C ALA A 8 -1.33 -9.41 20.76
N MET A 9 -1.81 -9.08 19.56
CA MET A 9 -1.23 -9.48 18.29
C MET A 9 -0.78 -8.21 17.56
N ILE A 10 0.51 -8.15 17.21
CA ILE A 10 1.10 -7.01 16.53
C ILE A 10 1.82 -7.55 15.30
N PRO A 11 1.17 -7.56 14.12
CA PRO A 11 1.80 -8.05 12.91
C PRO A 11 2.83 -7.04 12.39
N ASN A 12 3.89 -7.57 11.82
CA ASN A 12 4.89 -6.82 11.09
C ASN A 12 4.54 -6.83 9.59
N CYS A 13 4.61 -5.68 8.93
CA CYS A 13 4.32 -5.56 7.49
C CYS A 13 5.55 -5.90 6.64
N ALA A 14 5.38 -5.99 5.31
CA ALA A 14 6.52 -6.22 4.40
C ALA A 14 7.63 -5.17 4.53
N ALA A 15 7.30 -3.94 4.95
CA ALA A 15 8.24 -2.87 5.25
C ALA A 15 8.70 -2.88 6.73
N THR A 16 9.00 -4.05 7.28
CA THR A 16 9.53 -4.19 8.64
C THR A 16 10.92 -3.56 8.70
N ARG A 17 11.05 -2.47 9.46
CA ARG A 17 12.28 -1.71 9.61
C ARG A 17 12.60 -1.60 11.09
N HIS A 18 13.57 -2.39 11.54
CA HIS A 18 13.95 -2.49 12.96
C HIS A 18 15.45 -2.68 13.08
N ALA A 19 16.09 -1.96 14.01
CA ALA A 19 17.53 -2.06 14.28
C ALA A 19 17.79 -1.98 15.79
N HIS A 20 18.73 -2.79 16.28
CA HIS A 20 19.29 -2.68 17.63
C HIS A 20 20.71 -2.16 17.53
N PHE A 21 21.08 -1.21 18.40
CA PHE A 21 22.46 -0.74 18.54
C PHE A 21 22.73 -0.38 20.00
N SER A 22 24.00 -0.23 20.36
CA SER A 22 24.44 0.21 21.69
C SER A 22 25.52 1.27 21.52
N LEU A 23 25.55 2.24 22.43
CA LEU A 23 26.52 3.34 22.41
C LEU A 23 27.52 3.13 23.54
N ASP A 24 28.80 3.15 23.20
CA ASP A 24 29.93 3.01 24.13
C ASP A 24 30.70 4.32 24.33
N GLY A 25 30.26 5.40 23.68
CA GLY A 25 30.90 6.72 23.72
C GLY A 25 32.03 6.91 22.71
N SER A 26 32.30 5.93 21.84
CA SER A 26 33.38 5.99 20.84
C SER A 26 33.04 6.84 19.60
N GLY A 27 31.76 7.17 19.39
CA GLY A 27 31.33 8.04 18.29
C GLY A 27 29.86 7.85 17.92
N VAL A 28 29.52 8.25 16.69
CA VAL A 28 28.17 8.09 16.12
C VAL A 28 27.93 6.64 15.72
N ALA A 29 26.69 6.16 15.88
CA ALA A 29 26.31 4.83 15.42
C ALA A 29 26.10 4.83 13.89
N GLU A 30 26.79 3.94 13.19
CA GLU A 30 26.59 3.69 11.77
C GLU A 30 25.77 2.40 11.57
N LEU A 31 24.64 2.50 10.87
CA LEU A 31 23.75 1.37 10.60
C LEU A 31 23.84 0.99 9.12
N THR A 32 24.28 -0.24 8.84
CA THR A 32 24.36 -0.75 7.46
C THR A 32 23.00 -1.28 7.02
N PRO A 33 22.44 -0.82 5.89
CA PRO A 33 21.21 -1.39 5.34
C PRO A 33 21.35 -2.89 5.04
N PRO A 34 20.27 -3.69 5.17
CA PRO A 34 20.31 -5.11 4.83
C PRO A 34 20.56 -5.31 3.33
N SER A 35 21.22 -6.41 2.96
CA SER A 35 21.44 -6.75 1.55
C SER A 35 20.13 -7.13 0.86
N LEU A 36 19.89 -6.59 -0.34
CA LEU A 36 18.75 -6.94 -1.17
C LEU A 36 18.76 -8.41 -1.61
N ASP A 37 19.92 -9.08 -1.62
CA ASP A 37 20.03 -10.50 -1.96
C ASP A 37 19.36 -11.42 -0.93
N GLN A 38 19.07 -10.91 0.27
CA GLN A 38 18.31 -11.65 1.29
C GLN A 38 16.80 -11.71 0.94
N TRP A 39 16.34 -10.90 0.00
CA TRP A 39 14.96 -10.90 -0.43
C TRP A 39 14.79 -12.07 -1.40
N PRO A 40 13.70 -12.84 -1.30
CA PRO A 40 13.46 -13.93 -2.22
C PRO A 40 13.41 -13.38 -3.65
N VAL A 41 14.06 -14.08 -4.57
CA VAL A 41 13.95 -13.78 -5.99
C VAL A 41 12.54 -14.17 -6.43
N ILE A 42 11.65 -13.19 -6.54
CA ILE A 42 10.28 -13.42 -6.97
C ILE A 42 10.28 -13.45 -8.51
N SER A 43 10.20 -14.65 -9.09
CA SER A 43 9.85 -14.80 -10.50
C SER A 43 8.35 -14.51 -10.66
N TRP A 44 8.01 -13.23 -10.79
CA TRP A 44 6.63 -12.82 -10.97
C TRP A 44 6.19 -13.05 -12.41
N ASP A 45 5.44 -14.13 -12.64
CA ASP A 45 4.70 -14.35 -13.88
C ASP A 45 3.27 -13.81 -13.67
N VAL A 46 2.93 -12.72 -14.36
CA VAL A 46 1.56 -12.16 -14.38
C VAL A 46 0.54 -13.15 -14.96
N GLY A 47 1.01 -14.25 -15.57
CA GLY A 47 0.22 -15.29 -16.19
C GLY A 47 -0.45 -14.80 -17.48
N PRO A 48 -0.84 -15.71 -18.38
CA PRO A 48 -1.52 -15.36 -19.63
C PRO A 48 -2.92 -14.76 -19.41
N ARG A 49 -3.43 -14.79 -18.17
CA ARG A 49 -4.77 -14.35 -17.78
C ARG A 49 -4.84 -12.89 -17.31
N ALA A 50 -3.71 -12.19 -17.21
CA ALA A 50 -3.73 -10.79 -16.81
C ALA A 50 -4.36 -9.91 -17.91
N ARG A 51 -5.39 -9.14 -17.55
CA ARG A 51 -6.08 -8.22 -18.47
C ARG A 51 -5.38 -6.87 -18.47
N LYS A 52 -4.99 -6.38 -19.65
CA LYS A 52 -4.48 -5.01 -19.80
C LYS A 52 -5.64 -4.03 -19.88
N VAL A 53 -5.57 -2.93 -19.13
CA VAL A 53 -6.62 -1.93 -19.05
C VAL A 53 -6.04 -0.54 -19.22
N ASN A 54 -6.54 0.20 -20.22
CA ASN A 54 -6.22 1.61 -20.40
C ASN A 54 -7.27 2.48 -19.69
N LEU A 55 -6.85 3.17 -18.63
CA LEU A 55 -7.69 4.05 -17.82
C LEU A 55 -8.21 5.26 -18.61
N ASP A 56 -7.48 5.71 -19.63
CA ASP A 56 -7.86 6.88 -20.42
C ASP A 56 -9.06 6.61 -21.34
N THR A 57 -9.40 5.33 -21.55
CA THR A 57 -10.52 4.89 -22.40
C THR A 57 -11.50 3.96 -21.67
N LEU A 58 -11.33 3.75 -20.37
CA LEU A 58 -12.08 2.78 -19.58
C LEU A 58 -13.55 3.21 -19.42
N THR A 59 -14.48 2.31 -19.71
CA THR A 59 -15.93 2.54 -19.54
C THR A 59 -16.50 1.80 -18.32
N ARG A 60 -17.74 2.12 -17.94
CA ARG A 60 -18.42 1.43 -16.83
C ARG A 60 -18.79 0.01 -17.23
N GLU A 61 -19.15 -0.20 -18.48
CA GLU A 61 -19.51 -1.47 -19.07
C GLU A 61 -18.31 -2.43 -19.05
N ASP A 62 -17.11 -1.93 -19.36
CA ASP A 62 -15.87 -2.71 -19.25
C ASP A 62 -15.65 -3.19 -17.82
N ILE A 63 -15.80 -2.30 -16.83
CA ILE A 63 -15.62 -2.59 -15.40
C ILE A 63 -16.64 -3.65 -14.92
N ALA A 64 -17.87 -3.60 -15.43
CA ALA A 64 -18.93 -4.53 -15.05
C ALA A 64 -18.62 -5.99 -15.43
N THR A 65 -17.65 -6.23 -16.32
CA THR A 65 -17.22 -7.57 -16.73
C THR A 65 -16.09 -8.17 -15.87
N TRP A 66 -15.61 -7.44 -14.87
CA TRP A 66 -14.49 -7.88 -14.05
C TRP A 66 -14.94 -8.84 -12.94
N GLU A 67 -14.12 -9.85 -12.66
CA GLU A 67 -14.38 -10.83 -11.61
C GLU A 67 -13.40 -10.69 -10.42
N PRO A 68 -13.83 -10.94 -9.18
CA PRO A 68 -12.92 -10.97 -8.04
C PRO A 68 -11.79 -11.99 -8.23
N GLY A 69 -10.55 -11.58 -7.99
CA GLY A 69 -9.35 -12.40 -8.18
C GLY A 69 -8.71 -12.29 -9.57
N GLU A 70 -9.34 -11.57 -10.50
CA GLU A 70 -8.70 -11.23 -11.77
C GLU A 70 -7.51 -10.29 -11.57
N THR A 71 -6.43 -10.50 -12.34
CA THR A 71 -5.26 -9.62 -12.36
C THR A 71 -5.39 -8.58 -13.46
N LEU A 72 -5.43 -7.30 -13.10
CA LEU A 72 -5.52 -6.18 -14.05
C LEU A 72 -4.20 -5.42 -14.12
N LEU A 73 -3.73 -5.15 -15.33
CA LEU A 73 -2.54 -4.34 -15.61
C LEU A 73 -2.99 -2.96 -16.12
N LEU A 74 -2.97 -1.97 -15.22
CA LEU A 74 -3.49 -0.64 -15.49
C LEU A 74 -2.44 0.25 -16.16
N SER A 75 -2.83 0.98 -17.19
CA SER A 75 -2.05 2.04 -17.83
C SER A 75 -2.91 3.29 -18.02
N GLY A 76 -2.30 4.48 -18.06
CA GLY A 76 -3.01 5.75 -18.25
C GLY A 76 -3.05 6.59 -16.98
N LYS A 77 -3.94 7.59 -16.94
CA LYS A 77 -4.00 8.57 -15.84
C LYS A 77 -4.82 8.05 -14.64
N MET A 78 -4.24 8.14 -13.45
CA MET A 78 -4.93 7.85 -12.18
C MET A 78 -4.89 9.05 -11.24
N LEU A 79 -6.05 9.50 -10.78
CA LEU A 79 -6.14 10.51 -9.73
C LEU A 79 -5.97 9.84 -8.36
N THR A 80 -5.07 10.36 -7.54
CA THR A 80 -4.81 9.82 -6.21
C THR A 80 -5.39 10.72 -5.13
N GLY A 81 -6.20 10.15 -4.24
CA GLY A 81 -6.72 10.83 -3.05
C GLY A 81 -6.79 9.84 -1.89
N ARG A 82 -6.28 10.25 -0.73
CA ARG A 82 -6.38 9.48 0.52
C ARG A 82 -7.21 10.26 1.54
N ASP A 83 -7.07 9.97 2.82
CA ASP A 83 -7.87 10.46 3.95
C ASP A 83 -8.15 11.97 3.91
N ALA A 84 -7.10 12.78 3.82
CA ALA A 84 -7.24 14.25 3.84
C ALA A 84 -7.94 14.78 2.59
N ALA A 85 -7.68 14.18 1.43
CA ALA A 85 -8.34 14.55 0.18
C ALA A 85 -9.83 14.20 0.24
N HIS A 86 -10.17 12.97 0.67
CA HIS A 86 -11.57 12.57 0.82
C HIS A 86 -12.31 13.41 1.87
N ARG A 87 -11.67 13.77 2.99
CA ARG A 87 -12.25 14.67 3.98
C ARG A 87 -12.55 16.05 3.38
N ARG A 88 -11.65 16.59 2.56
CA ARG A 88 -11.86 17.86 1.87
C ARG A 88 -13.02 17.77 0.87
N LEU A 89 -13.09 16.71 0.07
CA LEU A 89 -14.17 16.51 -0.89
C LEU A 89 -15.54 16.44 -0.21
N LEU A 90 -15.63 15.73 0.92
CA LEU A 90 -16.86 15.68 1.71
C LEU A 90 -17.24 17.07 2.23
N SER A 91 -16.28 17.82 2.78
CA SER A 91 -16.54 19.20 3.24
C SER A 91 -16.99 20.14 2.12
N MET A 92 -16.54 19.95 0.88
CA MET A 92 -16.99 20.75 -0.27
C MET A 92 -18.44 20.41 -0.62
N LEU A 93 -18.81 19.13 -0.61
CA LEU A 93 -20.18 18.69 -0.81
C LEU A 93 -21.12 19.24 0.27
N ASP A 94 -20.72 19.18 1.53
CA ASP A 94 -21.52 19.71 2.65
C ASP A 94 -21.78 21.22 2.55
N LYS A 95 -20.85 21.95 1.92
CA LYS A 95 -20.97 23.39 1.66
C LYS A 95 -21.69 23.72 0.34
N GLY A 96 -22.08 22.71 -0.43
CA GLY A 96 -22.71 22.90 -1.75
C GLY A 96 -21.76 23.39 -2.85
N GLU A 97 -20.43 23.28 -2.65
CA GLU A 97 -19.40 23.77 -3.58
C GLU A 97 -19.19 22.83 -4.79
N GLY A 98 -19.78 21.63 -4.77
CA GLY A 98 -19.57 20.59 -5.78
C GLY A 98 -18.24 19.84 -5.62
N LEU A 99 -17.99 18.89 -6.51
CA LEU A 99 -16.69 18.20 -6.60
C LEU A 99 -15.78 18.92 -7.61
N PRO A 100 -14.46 18.97 -7.36
CA PRO A 100 -13.48 19.52 -8.28
C PRO A 100 -13.34 18.70 -9.57
#